data_AF-A0AAV4DSX0-F1
#
_entry.id   AF-A0AAV4DSX0-F1
#
_cell.length_a   1.000
_cell.length_b   1.000
_cell.length_c   1.000
_cell.angle_alpha   90.00
_cell.angle_beta   90.00
_cell.angle_gamma   90.00
#
_symmetry.space_group_name_H-M   'P 1'
#
loop_
_entity.id
_entity.type
_entity.pdbx_description
1 polymer ?
#
loop_
_entity_poly.entity_id
_entity_poly.type
_entity_poly.pdbx_seq_one_letter_code
_entity_poly.pdbx_strand_id
1 'polypeptide(L)'
;MGLSLNVKKTECMVISKKSSNRKCNLVSKGEKIKQVTKFKYLRYLMTSDGRCTNKVPDDDDDDDDDDDDDDDDDDDDDDDEDLKI
;
A
#
# COMPACT_ATOMS: atom_id res chain seq x y z
N MET A 1 -0.76 21.85 9.17
CA MET A 1 -0.48 20.58 9.88
C MET A 1 0.36 19.70 8.96
N GLY A 2 1.36 18.99 9.47
CA GLY A 2 2.26 18.15 8.67
C GLY A 2 1.82 16.69 8.56
N LEU A 3 2.50 15.92 7.71
CA LEU A 3 2.31 14.47 7.62
C LEU A 3 2.79 13.78 8.91
N SER A 4 2.09 12.72 9.31
CA SER A 4 2.46 11.93 10.48
C SER A 4 2.53 10.44 10.13
N LEU A 5 3.44 9.72 10.79
CA LEU A 5 3.74 8.33 10.51
C LEU A 5 3.02 7.41 11.51
N ASN A 6 2.31 6.41 11.00
CA ASN A 6 1.70 5.37 11.83
C ASN A 6 2.70 4.25 12.08
N VAL A 7 3.28 4.22 13.28
CA VAL A 7 4.35 3.27 13.65
C VAL A 7 3.90 1.82 13.54
N LYS A 8 2.63 1.52 13.88
CA LYS A 8 2.09 0.15 13.84
C LYS A 8 1.94 -0.40 12.42
N LYS A 9 1.76 0.47 11.43
CA LYS A 9 1.62 0.11 10.01
C LYS A 9 2.90 0.32 9.21
N THR A 10 3.97 0.81 9.84
CA THR A 10 5.21 1.14 9.15
C THR A 10 6.28 0.11 9.46
N GLU A 11 6.91 -0.40 8.40
CA GLU A 11 8.11 -1.23 8.48
C GLU A 11 9.26 -0.50 7.77
N CYS A 12 10.49 -0.75 8.21
CA CYS A 12 11.68 -0.19 7.57
C CYS A 12 12.61 -1.32 7.10
N MET A 13 13.36 -1.07 6.03
CA MET A 13 14.37 -1.99 5.54
C MET A 13 15.70 -1.25 5.39
N VAL A 14 16.79 -1.88 5.83
CA VAL A 14 18.14 -1.36 5.60
C VAL A 14 18.72 -2.07 4.39
N ILE A 15 19.00 -1.32 3.33
CA ILE A 15 19.63 -1.85 2.12
C ILE A 15 21.14 -1.71 2.23
N SER A 16 21.87 -2.81 2.12
CA SER A 16 23.33 -2.83 2.15
C SER A 16 23.88 -3.93 1.27
N LYS A 17 24.74 -3.55 0.30
CA LYS A 17 25.47 -4.50 -0.55
C LYS A 17 26.41 -5.43 0.23
N LYS A 18 26.84 -5.02 1.43
CA LYS A 18 27.62 -5.86 2.35
C LYS A 18 26.66 -6.59 3.27
N SER A 19 26.78 -7.91 3.37
CA SER A 19 26.03 -8.77 4.31
C SER A 19 26.48 -8.51 5.76
N SER A 20 26.14 -7.33 6.26
CA SER A 20 26.28 -6.96 7.66
C SER A 20 24.88 -6.76 8.20
N ASN A 21 24.54 -7.48 9.28
CA ASN A 21 23.27 -7.35 10.01
C ASN A 21 23.18 -5.97 10.68
N ARG A 22 22.99 -4.92 9.88
CA ARG A 22 22.82 -3.55 10.37
C ARG A 22 21.44 -3.42 10.98
N LYS A 23 21.39 -2.99 12.24
CA LYS A 23 20.16 -2.66 12.93
C LYS A 23 19.81 -1.19 12.72
N CYS A 24 18.58 -0.93 12.32
CA CYS A 24 17.97 0.37 12.23
C CYS A 24 17.33 0.72 13.58
N ASN A 25 17.69 1.87 14.15
CA ASN A 25 17.12 2.34 15.42
C ASN A 25 16.15 3.50 15.19
N LEU A 26 15.33 3.43 14.13
CA LEU A 26 14.30 4.43 13.88
C LEU A 26 13.22 4.37 14.97
N VAL A 27 13.02 5.50 15.64
CA VAL A 27 12.03 5.69 16.70
C VAL A 27 11.10 6.81 16.28
N SER A 28 9.80 6.59 16.38
CA SER A 28 8.77 7.60 16.18
C SER A 28 7.85 7.57 17.38
N LYS A 29 7.63 8.74 18.02
CA LYS A 29 6.81 8.87 19.24
C LYS A 29 7.20 7.91 20.38
N GLY A 30 8.49 7.56 20.49
CA GLY A 30 9.00 6.62 21.50
C GLY A 30 8.87 5.13 21.12
N GLU A 31 8.18 4.81 20.03
CA GLU A 31 8.03 3.45 19.53
C GLU A 31 9.08 3.16 18.44
N LYS A 32 9.70 1.96 18.49
CA LYS A 32 10.65 1.52 17.47
C LYS A 32 9.91 1.02 16.23
N ILE A 33 10.33 1.47 15.06
CA ILE A 33 9.84 0.94 13.79
C ILE A 33 10.43 -0.44 13.55
N LYS A 34 9.58 -1.39 13.15
CA LYS A 34 10.00 -2.77 12.86
C LYS A 34 10.91 -2.80 11.63
N GLN A 35 12.08 -3.43 11.77
CA GLN A 35 12.97 -3.67 10.65
C GLN A 35 12.70 -5.02 10.01
N VAL A 36 12.56 -5.04 8.68
CA VAL A 36 12.39 -6.24 7.85
C VAL A 36 13.60 -6.47 6.94
N THR A 37 13.75 -7.70 6.45
CA THR A 37 14.82 -8.10 5.52
C THR A 37 14.33 -8.35 4.10
N LYS A 38 13.00 -8.53 3.94
CA LYS A 38 12.33 -8.74 2.66
C LYS A 38 10.98 -8.01 2.66
N PHE A 39 10.54 -7.56 1.49
CA PHE A 39 9.26 -6.86 1.33
C PHE A 39 8.69 -7.19 -0.06
N LYS A 40 7.40 -7.55 -0.12
CA LYS A 40 6.67 -7.80 -1.38
C LYS A 40 5.99 -6.50 -1.80
N TYR A 41 6.21 -6.09 -3.05
CA TYR A 41 5.57 -4.91 -3.64
C TYR A 41 5.29 -5.16 -5.10
N LEU A 42 4.02 -5.08 -5.52
CA LEU A 42 3.59 -5.25 -6.91
C LEU A 42 4.20 -6.49 -7.61
N ARG A 43 4.08 -7.68 -7.00
CA ARG A 43 4.70 -8.95 -7.48
C ARG A 43 6.23 -8.98 -7.52
N TYR A 44 6.91 -7.96 -6.98
CA TYR A 44 8.35 -7.99 -6.77
C TYR A 44 8.70 -8.29 -5.31
N LEU A 45 9.72 -9.11 -5.10
CA LEU A 45 10.34 -9.31 -3.81
C LEU A 45 11.62 -8.47 -3.72
N MET A 46 11.62 -7.48 -2.84
CA MET A 46 12.81 -6.69 -2.51
C MET A 46 13.50 -7.28 -1.28
N THR A 47 14.83 -7.34 -1.33
CA THR A 47 15.65 -7.93 -0.26
C THR A 47 16.68 -6.91 0.25
N SER A 48 17.08 -7.05 1.52
CA SER A 48 18.01 -6.13 2.19
C SER A 48 19.42 -6.07 1.59
N ASP A 49 19.80 -7.02 0.73
CA ASP A 49 21.03 -6.97 -0.06
C ASP A 49 20.90 -6.15 -1.36
N GLY A 50 19.72 -5.57 -1.61
CA GLY A 50 19.43 -4.70 -2.75
C GLY A 50 19.04 -5.46 -4.02
N ARG A 51 18.68 -6.74 -3.92
CA ARG A 51 18.14 -7.50 -5.05
C ARG A 51 16.63 -7.31 -5.14
N CYS A 52 16.15 -7.36 -6.37
CA CYS A 52 14.74 -7.34 -6.73
C CYS A 52 14.48 -8.55 -7.62
N THR A 53 13.54 -9.40 -7.25
CA THR A 53 13.21 -10.61 -8.02
C THR A 53 11.71 -10.73 -8.22
N ASN A 54 11.30 -11.09 -9.44
CA ASN A 54 9.89 -11.29 -9.81
C ASN A 54 9.37 -12.69 -9.42
N LYS A 55 10.21 -13.52 -8.77
CA LYS A 55 9.79 -14.82 -8.25
C LYS A 55 9.02 -14.63 -6.95
N VAL A 56 7.81 -14.10 -7.06
CA VAL A 56 6.76 -14.43 -6.10
C VAL A 56 6.24 -15.79 -6.56
N PRO A 57 6.14 -16.81 -5.70
CA PRO A 57 5.45 -18.04 -6.09
C PRO A 57 4.03 -17.67 -6.51
N ASP A 58 3.68 -18.02 -7.74
CA ASP A 58 2.38 -17.77 -8.40
C ASP A 58 1.29 -18.65 -7.76
N ASP A 59 1.10 -18.50 -6.45
CA ASP A 59 0.05 -19.19 -5.71
C ASP A 59 -1.09 -18.16 -5.50
N ASP A 60 -2.15 -18.31 -6.32
CA ASP A 60 -3.54 -17.90 -6.06
C ASP A 60 -3.96 -16.43 -6.26
N ASP A 61 -3.90 -15.91 -7.50
CA ASP A 61 -4.76 -14.77 -7.94
C ASP A 61 -5.92 -15.36 -8.80
N ASP A 62 -6.79 -16.17 -8.18
CA ASP A 62 -8.14 -16.47 -8.70
C ASP A 62 -9.05 -15.28 -8.33
N ASP A 63 -8.88 -14.15 -9.01
CA ASP A 63 -9.80 -13.01 -8.95
C ASP A 63 -10.93 -13.26 -9.98
N ASP A 64 -11.90 -14.08 -9.59
CA ASP A 64 -13.24 -14.12 -10.19
C ASP A 64 -14.00 -12.84 -9.78
N ASP A 65 -13.63 -11.70 -10.38
CA ASP A 65 -14.42 -10.46 -10.32
C ASP A 65 -15.52 -10.53 -11.39
N ASP A 66 -16.60 -11.27 -11.08
CA ASP A 66 -17.91 -11.14 -11.71
C ASP A 66 -18.57 -9.83 -11.21
N ASP A 67 -18.09 -8.68 -11.70
CA ASP A 67 -18.78 -7.39 -11.55
C ASP A 67 -19.87 -7.27 -12.64
N ASP A 68 -20.99 -7.97 -12.41
CA ASP A 68 -22.30 -7.66 -13.01
C ASP A 68 -22.88 -6.40 -12.34
N ASP A 69 -22.35 -5.22 -12.65
CA ASP A 69 -22.98 -3.93 -12.31
C ASP A 69 -23.95 -3.52 -13.44
N ASP A 70 -25.12 -4.16 -13.44
CA ASP A 70 -26.35 -3.64 -14.07
C ASP A 70 -26.92 -2.52 -13.16
N ASP A 71 -26.40 -1.30 -13.28
CA ASP A 71 -27.05 -0.08 -12.76
C ASP A 71 -27.75 0.65 -13.93
N ASP A 72 -28.84 0.06 -14.42
CA ASP A 72 -29.95 0.77 -15.03
C ASP A 72 -30.86 1.24 -13.86
N ASP A 73 -30.92 2.54 -13.59
CA ASP A 73 -32.02 3.25 -12.91
C ASP A 73 -31.55 4.71 -12.68
N ASP A 74 -32.31 5.77 -12.87
CA ASP A 74 -33.49 6.09 -13.66
C ASP A 74 -33.54 7.64 -13.58
N ASP A 75 -34.15 8.28 -14.56
CA ASP A 75 -34.28 9.74 -14.69
C ASP A 75 -34.73 10.44 -13.39
N ASP A 76 -33.98 11.45 -12.92
CA ASP A 76 -34.47 12.40 -11.91
C ASP A 76 -34.53 13.82 -12.50
N ASP A 77 -35.76 14.34 -12.43
CA ASP A 77 -36.32 15.55 -13.02
C ASP A 77 -35.55 16.86 -12.76
N ASP A 78 -35.38 17.67 -13.82
CA ASP A 78 -35.00 19.08 -13.76
C ASP A 78 -36.13 19.91 -13.08
N ASP A 79 -36.02 20.13 -11.77
CA ASP A 79 -36.84 21.11 -11.04
C ASP A 79 -36.33 22.55 -11.32
N ASP A 80 -37.00 23.23 -12.25
CA ASP A 80 -36.91 24.67 -12.50
C ASP A 80 -37.38 25.48 -11.27
N GLU A 81 -36.45 25.95 -10.43
CA GLU A 81 -36.77 26.97 -9.41
C GLU A 81 -36.67 28.38 -10.01
N ASP A 82 -37.86 28.93 -10.24
CA ASP A 82 -38.19 30.24 -10.80
C ASP A 82 -37.51 31.40 -10.03
N LEU A 83 -36.85 32.27 -10.79
CA LEU A 83 -36.09 33.43 -10.30
C LEU A 83 -37.06 34.50 -9.76
N LYS A 84 -37.19 34.60 -8.43
CA LYS A 84 -37.96 35.71 -7.81
C LYS A 84 -37.22 37.04 -8.03
N ILE A 85 -37.77 37.87 -8.92
CA ILE A 85 -37.50 39.32 -9.04
C ILE A 85 -38.16 40.05 -7.87
#